data_AF-A0A1Z9QMH9-F1
#
_entry.id   AF-A0A1Z9QMH9-F1
#
_cell.length_a   1.000
_cell.length_b   1.000
_cell.length_c   1.000
_cell.angle_alpha   90.00
_cell.angle_beta   90.00
_cell.angle_gamma   90.00
#
_symmetry.space_group_name_H-M   'P 1'
#
loop_
_entity.id
_entity.type
_entity.pdbx_description
1 polymer ?
#
loop_
_entity_poly.entity_id
_entity_poly.type
_entity_poly.pdbx_seq_one_letter_code
_entity_poly.pdbx_strand_id
1 'polypeptide(L)'
;MTDTVRDSIYEAIASIRLIDPHTHINPHAPASNTLADLLGYHYYTELAHSAGMPKEQIEEDGLSRRELVRRLVTNLSPLANTAQYRWLIEICRKFFGFTGERLDGSNWEEVFETSEKQMKLADWPQMVLDQSNVEAVFLTNDFDDELEGFDSDTYIPCLRTDDLVFHLSKSETRERLAACTGIELNGSLANLRESLRQRFEHFVGRGARACAISLPPDFSPTRVSDGRATTALSDVLLHGVMADPAHQTALSRSVFWTLAELCDEYGLPFDLMIGVNRGVYPDGVYQGQDLYDSRVSLIQYRELFNSFPQVKFPISVLASVTNQELVSYAWIFPNVITNGHWWYSNTPSFIARDATARLEAVPQTKQIAYYSDAYKLEFVWPKFDMYRQILSGILTDHFVKGNGWSEERAIELGRQILRSNVDEIFPRPTTGNKTQPATTESITNDSITSNENPSVISMISEDELDPLPSHEEIQSANADDVQLFDDSIEQSHPTTDELASEIDPEPLDVGDVLGTDSEPTTNPDIQMLRGEDSFEVDEESLLLRPDPTTGELKFPPSNDDENTTSSDD
;
A
#
# COMPACT_ATOMS: atom_id res chain seq x y z
N MET A 1 -26.89 -2.82 24.80
CA MET A 1 -26.36 -4.05 25.42
C MET A 1 -24.99 -4.25 24.79
N THR A 2 -23.93 -4.23 25.57
CA THR A 2 -22.58 -4.58 25.10
C THR A 2 -22.61 -6.01 24.58
N ASP A 3 -22.10 -6.23 23.37
CA ASP A 3 -21.99 -7.56 22.80
C ASP A 3 -20.78 -8.24 23.46
N THR A 4 -21.04 -8.98 24.54
CA THR A 4 -19.99 -9.58 25.38
C THR A 4 -19.04 -10.48 24.59
N VAL A 5 -19.52 -11.07 23.49
CA VAL A 5 -18.72 -11.90 22.57
C VAL A 5 -17.74 -11.04 21.78
N ARG A 6 -18.23 -9.93 21.20
CA ARG A 6 -17.39 -9.00 20.44
C ARG A 6 -16.29 -8.39 21.32
N ASP A 7 -16.65 -8.00 22.54
CA ASP A 7 -15.70 -7.43 23.50
C ASP A 7 -14.63 -8.48 23.86
N SER A 8 -15.02 -9.73 24.11
CA SER A 8 -14.06 -10.81 24.40
C SER A 8 -13.12 -11.11 23.22
N ILE A 9 -13.66 -11.21 22.00
CA ILE A 9 -12.86 -11.39 20.79
C ILE A 9 -11.90 -10.22 20.60
N TYR A 10 -12.37 -8.98 20.76
CA TYR A 10 -11.54 -7.79 20.66
C TYR A 10 -10.39 -7.80 21.67
N GLU A 11 -10.66 -8.08 22.94
CA GLU A 11 -9.63 -8.15 23.98
C GLU A 11 -8.59 -9.23 23.64
N ALA A 12 -9.04 -10.40 23.17
CA ALA A 12 -8.15 -11.49 22.79
C ALA A 12 -7.25 -11.12 21.60
N ILE A 13 -7.77 -10.50 20.54
CA ILE A 13 -6.95 -10.09 19.39
C ILE A 13 -6.08 -8.86 19.68
N ALA A 14 -6.51 -7.96 20.57
CA ALA A 14 -5.72 -6.82 21.02
C ALA A 14 -4.51 -7.25 21.87
N SER A 15 -4.59 -8.39 22.55
CA SER A 15 -3.48 -8.98 23.30
C SER A 15 -2.37 -9.58 22.42
N ILE A 16 -2.63 -9.77 21.12
CA ILE A 16 -1.65 -10.33 20.20
C ILE A 16 -0.55 -9.31 19.94
N ARG A 17 0.69 -9.67 20.29
CA ARG A 17 1.86 -8.84 19.96
C ARG A 17 2.13 -8.92 18.46
N LEU A 18 2.14 -7.78 17.79
CA LEU A 18 2.17 -7.69 16.33
C LEU A 18 3.59 -7.54 15.78
N ILE A 19 3.77 -7.90 14.52
CA ILE A 19 4.82 -7.36 13.66
C ILE A 19 4.08 -6.56 12.58
N ASP A 20 4.43 -5.29 12.42
CA ASP A 20 3.85 -4.46 11.37
C ASP A 20 4.58 -4.74 10.05
N PRO A 21 3.95 -5.36 9.04
CA PRO A 21 4.66 -5.84 7.85
C PRO A 21 4.94 -4.74 6.82
N HIS A 22 4.48 -3.49 7.02
CA HIS A 22 4.79 -2.39 6.12
C HIS A 22 4.66 -1.01 6.79
N THR A 23 5.76 -0.25 6.84
CA THR A 23 5.80 1.14 7.33
C THR A 23 6.82 1.98 6.54
N HIS A 24 6.79 3.29 6.77
CA HIS A 24 7.77 4.27 6.30
C HIS A 24 8.54 4.91 7.46
N ILE A 25 8.71 4.16 8.56
CA ILE A 25 9.42 4.63 9.74
C ILE A 25 10.90 4.85 9.40
N ASN A 26 11.45 6.01 9.78
CA ASN A 26 12.90 6.20 9.79
C ASN A 26 13.47 5.57 11.07
N PRO A 27 14.32 4.53 11.01
CA PRO A 27 14.80 3.82 12.19
C PRO A 27 15.69 4.68 13.10
N HIS A 28 16.26 5.78 12.60
CA HIS A 28 17.06 6.74 13.38
C HIS A 28 16.22 7.82 14.07
N ALA A 29 14.97 8.02 13.63
CA ALA A 29 14.01 8.92 14.26
C ALA A 29 12.60 8.31 14.23
N PRO A 30 12.38 7.15 14.88
CA PRO A 30 11.22 6.32 14.62
C PRO A 30 9.93 6.85 15.29
N ALA A 31 10.06 7.54 16.42
CA ALA A 31 8.96 8.20 17.10
C ALA A 31 8.95 9.71 16.83
N SER A 32 7.85 10.36 17.22
CA SER A 32 7.70 11.81 17.14
C SER A 32 8.53 12.50 18.24
N ASN A 33 9.04 13.69 17.94
CA ASN A 33 9.73 14.56 18.91
C ASN A 33 8.81 15.67 19.42
N THR A 34 7.83 16.06 18.61
CA THR A 34 6.81 17.05 18.97
C THR A 34 5.45 16.71 18.37
N LEU A 35 4.39 17.32 18.88
CA LEU A 35 3.05 17.20 18.30
C LEU A 35 2.98 17.66 16.82
N ALA A 36 3.94 18.47 16.36
CA ALA A 36 4.04 18.87 14.96
C ALA A 36 4.42 17.70 14.04
N ASP A 37 5.11 16.68 14.53
CA ASP A 37 5.44 15.48 13.73
C ASP A 37 4.21 14.60 13.52
N LEU A 38 3.20 14.74 14.38
CA LEU A 38 1.91 14.06 14.27
C LEU A 38 0.93 14.88 13.44
N LEU A 39 0.72 16.16 13.79
CA LEU A 39 -0.24 17.02 13.10
C LEU A 39 0.27 17.55 11.76
N GLY A 40 1.58 17.72 11.60
CA GLY A 40 2.19 18.13 10.33
C GLY A 40 2.29 16.99 9.31
N TYR A 41 1.87 15.79 9.68
CA TYR A 41 1.80 14.66 8.76
C TYR A 41 0.64 14.83 7.76
N HIS A 42 0.82 14.32 6.54
CA HIS A 42 -0.05 14.64 5.41
C HIS A 42 -1.53 14.32 5.66
N TYR A 43 -1.87 13.29 6.45
CA TYR A 43 -3.26 12.99 6.83
C TYR A 43 -4.04 14.15 7.42
N TYR A 44 -3.37 15.10 8.08
CA TYR A 44 -4.02 16.27 8.67
C TYR A 44 -3.82 17.52 7.83
N THR A 45 -2.63 17.71 7.25
CA THR A 45 -2.37 18.88 6.40
C THR A 45 -3.18 18.82 5.11
N GLU A 46 -3.30 17.66 4.47
CA GLU A 46 -4.10 17.47 3.24
C GLU A 46 -5.58 17.70 3.50
N LEU A 47 -6.10 17.24 4.65
CA LEU A 47 -7.49 17.43 5.05
C LEU A 47 -7.78 18.87 5.50
N ALA A 48 -6.86 19.50 6.23
CA ALA A 48 -6.98 20.91 6.58
C ALA A 48 -6.98 21.78 5.33
N HIS A 49 -6.10 21.46 4.37
CA HIS A 49 -6.04 22.13 3.08
C HIS A 49 -7.32 21.93 2.27
N SER A 50 -7.78 20.68 2.15
CA SER A 50 -9.05 20.32 1.50
C SER A 50 -10.26 21.00 2.14
N ALA A 51 -10.23 21.25 3.45
CA ALA A 51 -11.27 21.96 4.18
C ALA A 51 -11.20 23.50 4.05
N GLY A 52 -10.22 24.03 3.31
CA GLY A 52 -10.12 25.44 2.95
C GLY A 52 -8.94 26.20 3.57
N MET A 53 -8.03 25.54 4.29
CA MET A 53 -6.81 26.17 4.81
C MET A 53 -5.78 26.33 3.66
N PRO A 54 -5.30 27.54 3.34
CA PRO A 54 -4.31 27.70 2.26
C PRO A 54 -3.00 26.96 2.53
N LYS A 55 -2.40 26.36 1.50
CA LYS A 55 -1.13 25.62 1.57
C LYS A 55 -0.02 26.48 2.18
N GLU A 56 0.03 27.76 1.80
CA GLU A 56 1.03 28.73 2.28
C GLU A 56 0.92 29.00 3.78
N GLN A 57 -0.23 28.73 4.40
CA GLN A 57 -0.38 28.84 5.87
C GLN A 57 0.14 27.59 6.59
N ILE A 58 0.18 26.45 5.92
CA ILE A 58 0.64 25.17 6.46
C ILE A 58 2.16 25.06 6.27
N GLU A 59 2.65 25.41 5.08
CA GLU A 59 4.03 25.18 4.63
C GLU A 59 4.86 26.47 4.55
N GLU A 60 4.55 27.45 5.39
CA GLU A 60 5.32 28.70 5.43
C GLU A 60 6.79 28.43 5.80
N ASP A 61 7.73 28.97 5.01
CA ASP A 61 9.15 28.84 5.28
C ASP A 61 9.52 29.42 6.66
N GLY A 62 10.28 28.65 7.45
CA GLY A 62 10.72 29.06 8.78
C GLY A 62 9.64 29.02 9.87
N LEU A 63 8.49 28.39 9.59
CA LEU A 63 7.43 28.21 10.58
C LEU A 63 7.90 27.38 11.78
N SER A 64 7.70 27.90 12.99
CA SER A 64 8.02 27.12 14.19
C SER A 64 7.05 25.93 14.35
N ARG A 65 7.54 24.81 14.88
CA ARG A 65 6.71 23.61 15.17
C ARG A 65 5.47 23.93 16.02
N ARG A 66 5.59 24.80 17.02
CA ARG A 66 4.46 25.22 17.88
C ARG A 66 3.44 26.05 17.10
N GLU A 67 3.90 26.91 16.21
CA GLU A 67 3.02 27.72 15.36
C GLU A 67 2.29 26.86 14.32
N LEU A 68 2.95 25.89 13.70
CA LEU A 68 2.32 24.92 12.82
C LEU A 68 1.16 24.20 13.52
N VAL A 69 1.40 23.68 14.72
CA VAL A 69 0.36 23.04 15.53
C VAL A 69 -0.79 24.00 15.83
N ARG A 70 -0.49 25.24 16.25
CA ARG A 70 -1.53 26.25 16.53
C ARG A 70 -2.42 26.48 15.31
N ARG A 71 -1.82 26.66 14.12
CA ARG A 71 -2.54 26.90 12.87
C ARG A 71 -3.41 25.71 12.48
N LEU A 72 -2.90 24.49 12.58
CA LEU A 72 -3.64 23.27 12.27
C LEU A 72 -4.79 23.03 13.25
N VAL A 73 -4.54 23.12 14.56
CA VAL A 73 -5.57 22.96 15.60
C VAL A 73 -6.75 23.91 15.40
N THR A 74 -6.47 25.17 15.04
CA THR A 74 -7.51 26.18 14.79
C THR A 74 -8.41 25.79 13.60
N ASN A 75 -7.94 24.90 12.73
CA ASN A 75 -8.64 24.40 11.54
C ASN A 75 -9.01 22.91 11.63
N LEU A 76 -8.95 22.27 12.81
CA LEU A 76 -9.33 20.85 12.96
C LEU A 76 -10.84 20.60 13.00
N SER A 77 -11.65 21.61 13.31
CA SER A 77 -13.11 21.45 13.47
C SER A 77 -13.80 20.78 12.27
N PRO A 78 -13.50 21.16 11.00
CA PRO A 78 -14.08 20.50 9.82
C PRO A 78 -13.67 19.03 9.64
N LEU A 79 -12.60 18.58 10.32
CA LEU A 79 -12.06 17.22 10.21
C LEU A 79 -12.63 16.29 11.29
N ALA A 80 -13.39 16.81 12.25
CA ALA A 80 -13.76 16.07 13.47
C ALA A 80 -14.59 14.79 13.22
N ASN A 81 -15.18 14.64 12.04
CA ASN A 81 -15.93 13.44 11.62
C ASN A 81 -15.06 12.35 10.97
N THR A 82 -13.79 12.63 10.67
CA THR A 82 -12.91 11.75 9.87
C THR A 82 -12.25 10.66 10.71
N ALA A 83 -11.87 9.55 10.07
CA ALA A 83 -11.11 8.48 10.72
C ALA A 83 -9.73 8.98 11.19
N GLN A 84 -9.11 9.85 10.40
CA GLN A 84 -7.82 10.49 10.68
C GLN A 84 -7.86 11.31 11.97
N TYR A 85 -8.90 12.13 12.14
CA TYR A 85 -9.09 12.89 13.39
C TYR A 85 -9.29 11.96 14.59
N ARG A 86 -10.04 10.86 14.43
CA ARG A 86 -10.15 9.85 15.48
C ARG A 86 -8.79 9.28 15.84
N TRP A 87 -7.92 8.96 14.87
CA TRP A 87 -6.56 8.47 15.16
C TRP A 87 -5.76 9.48 16.00
N LEU A 88 -5.83 10.78 15.68
CA LEU A 88 -5.14 11.83 16.45
C LEU A 88 -5.58 11.84 17.91
N ILE A 89 -6.90 11.85 18.15
CA ILE A 89 -7.45 11.91 19.51
C ILE A 89 -7.06 10.65 20.29
N GLU A 90 -7.08 9.49 19.65
CA GLU A 90 -6.68 8.22 20.26
C GLU A 90 -5.17 8.16 20.57
N ILE A 91 -4.31 8.75 19.73
CA ILE A 91 -2.89 8.97 20.05
C ILE A 91 -2.76 9.86 21.30
N CYS A 92 -3.43 11.01 21.30
CA CYS A 92 -3.35 11.95 22.42
C CYS A 92 -3.83 11.32 23.74
N ARG A 93 -4.86 10.48 23.70
CA ARG A 93 -5.38 9.74 24.86
C ARG A 93 -4.38 8.70 25.35
N LYS A 94 -3.93 7.83 24.45
CA LYS A 94 -3.11 6.68 24.80
C LYS A 94 -1.73 7.08 25.31
N PHE A 95 -1.11 8.01 24.60
CA PHE A 95 0.28 8.37 24.84
C PHE A 95 0.37 9.57 25.79
N PHE A 96 -0.38 10.65 25.53
CA PHE A 96 -0.21 11.92 26.24
C PHE A 96 -1.20 12.14 27.40
N GLY A 97 -2.05 11.16 27.70
CA GLY A 97 -3.02 11.24 28.81
C GLY A 97 -4.15 12.25 28.58
N PHE A 98 -4.41 12.64 27.34
CA PHE A 98 -5.50 13.56 27.00
C PHE A 98 -6.85 12.94 27.36
N THR A 99 -7.73 13.70 28.02
CA THR A 99 -9.07 13.22 28.42
C THR A 99 -10.21 13.95 27.70
N GLY A 100 -9.90 14.95 26.88
CA GLY A 100 -10.88 15.71 26.14
C GLY A 100 -11.54 14.91 25.02
N GLU A 101 -12.69 15.41 24.57
CA GLU A 101 -13.39 14.86 23.40
C GLU A 101 -12.74 15.35 22.09
N ARG A 102 -12.29 16.61 22.07
CA ARG A 102 -11.78 17.31 20.88
C ARG A 102 -10.54 18.12 21.21
N LEU A 103 -9.57 18.13 20.29
CA LEU A 103 -8.43 19.03 20.32
C LEU A 103 -8.82 20.35 19.65
N ASP A 104 -8.72 21.47 20.38
CA ASP A 104 -9.09 22.80 19.91
C ASP A 104 -8.26 23.91 20.57
N GLY A 105 -8.59 25.17 20.26
CA GLY A 105 -7.90 26.35 20.76
C GLY A 105 -7.84 26.49 22.30
N SER A 106 -8.72 25.80 23.03
CA SER A 106 -8.80 25.87 24.50
C SER A 106 -7.87 24.91 25.22
N ASN A 107 -7.37 23.86 24.56
CA ASN A 107 -6.64 22.77 25.21
C ASN A 107 -5.35 22.32 24.53
N TRP A 108 -5.08 22.72 23.29
CA TRP A 108 -3.94 22.20 22.54
C TRP A 108 -2.57 22.55 23.12
N GLU A 109 -2.44 23.69 23.82
CA GLU A 109 -1.17 24.09 24.43
C GLU A 109 -0.76 23.12 25.54
N GLU A 110 -1.71 22.68 26.37
CA GLU A 110 -1.46 21.68 27.41
C GLU A 110 -1.05 20.33 26.81
N VAL A 111 -1.71 19.93 25.72
CA VAL A 111 -1.40 18.69 24.97
C VAL A 111 -0.02 18.80 24.32
N PHE A 112 0.32 19.94 23.72
CA PHE A 112 1.62 20.20 23.13
C PHE A 112 2.74 20.10 24.18
N GLU A 113 2.57 20.75 25.33
CA GLU A 113 3.58 20.74 26.39
C GLU A 113 3.73 19.38 27.07
N THR A 114 2.63 18.63 27.21
CA THR A 114 2.65 17.29 27.80
C THR A 114 3.29 16.28 26.85
N SER A 115 2.88 16.31 25.57
CA SER A 115 3.46 15.44 24.53
C SER A 115 4.95 15.70 24.33
N GLU A 116 5.38 16.96 24.25
CA GLU A 116 6.80 17.30 24.08
C GLU A 116 7.67 16.81 25.25
N LYS A 117 7.16 16.87 26.49
CA LYS A 117 7.89 16.33 27.65
C LYS A 117 8.07 14.82 27.58
N GLN A 118 7.06 14.09 27.11
CA GLN A 118 7.14 12.63 26.97
C GLN A 118 8.01 12.21 25.79
N MET A 119 7.85 12.86 24.64
CA MET A 119 8.60 12.54 23.42
C MET A 119 10.11 12.77 23.55
N LYS A 120 10.55 13.60 24.49
CA LYS A 120 11.98 13.85 24.80
C LYS A 120 12.63 12.77 25.67
N LEU A 121 11.86 11.80 26.17
CA LEU A 121 12.42 10.69 26.93
C LEU A 121 13.26 9.79 26.00
N ALA A 122 14.44 9.38 26.45
CA ALA A 122 15.35 8.58 25.62
C ALA A 122 14.76 7.21 25.25
N ASP A 123 13.91 6.66 26.11
CA ASP A 123 13.19 5.40 25.91
C ASP A 123 11.84 5.58 25.20
N TRP A 124 11.49 6.79 24.74
CA TRP A 124 10.21 7.08 24.11
C TRP A 124 9.85 6.12 22.96
N PRO A 125 10.72 5.84 21.98
CA PRO A 125 10.40 4.87 20.93
C PRO A 125 10.04 3.49 21.45
N GLN A 126 10.78 2.99 22.45
CA GLN A 126 10.51 1.68 23.06
C GLN A 126 9.19 1.70 23.83
N MET A 127 8.90 2.78 24.56
CA MET A 127 7.61 2.97 25.23
C MET A 127 6.45 2.96 24.24
N VAL A 128 6.60 3.59 23.08
CA VAL A 128 5.54 3.60 22.04
C VAL A 128 5.33 2.19 21.49
N LEU A 129 6.39 1.43 21.17
CA LEU A 129 6.30 0.05 20.71
C LEU A 129 5.59 -0.86 21.75
N ASP A 130 6.02 -0.78 23.02
CA ASP A 130 5.47 -1.59 24.10
C ASP A 130 3.99 -1.27 24.36
N GLN A 131 3.64 0.03 24.44
CA GLN A 131 2.25 0.45 24.62
C GLN A 131 1.37 0.12 23.41
N SER A 132 1.96 0.05 22.21
CA SER A 132 1.28 -0.36 20.96
C SER A 132 1.12 -1.88 20.85
N ASN A 133 1.75 -2.67 21.72
CA ASN A 133 1.87 -4.13 21.65
C ASN A 133 2.50 -4.59 20.32
N VAL A 134 3.58 -3.92 19.91
CA VAL A 134 4.32 -4.21 18.67
C VAL A 134 5.71 -4.76 19.04
N GLU A 135 6.12 -5.83 18.36
CA GLU A 135 7.44 -6.45 18.49
C GLU A 135 8.44 -5.82 17.53
N ALA A 136 8.05 -5.65 16.28
CA ALA A 136 8.89 -5.15 15.21
C ALA A 136 8.05 -4.46 14.14
N VAL A 137 8.69 -3.63 13.33
CA VAL A 137 8.10 -2.94 12.18
C VAL A 137 8.98 -3.16 10.96
N PHE A 138 8.37 -3.43 9.82
CA PHE A 138 9.05 -3.43 8.53
C PHE A 138 9.22 -1.99 8.08
N LEU A 139 10.44 -1.66 7.65
CA LEU A 139 10.77 -0.40 7.02
C LEU A 139 10.41 -0.46 5.53
N THR A 140 10.60 0.66 4.83
CA THR A 140 10.61 0.74 3.36
C THR A 140 11.81 1.59 2.99
N ASN A 141 13.00 0.97 2.99
CA ASN A 141 14.27 1.68 2.85
C ASN A 141 14.53 2.00 1.38
N ASP A 142 15.07 3.18 1.12
CA ASP A 142 15.58 3.52 -0.19
C ASP A 142 16.66 2.53 -0.63
N PHE A 143 16.77 2.33 -1.95
CA PHE A 143 17.65 1.30 -2.48
C PHE A 143 19.11 1.50 -2.09
N ASP A 144 19.56 2.70 -1.76
CA ASP A 144 20.93 3.05 -1.37
C ASP A 144 21.14 3.22 0.14
N ASP A 145 20.15 2.88 0.97
CA ASP A 145 20.31 2.87 2.44
C ASP A 145 21.45 1.91 2.87
N GLU A 146 22.29 2.37 3.81
CA GLU A 146 23.41 1.61 4.37
C GLU A 146 22.94 0.49 5.32
N LEU A 147 21.72 0.61 5.87
CA LEU A 147 21.11 -0.34 6.80
C LEU A 147 21.96 -0.56 8.06
N GLU A 148 22.50 0.54 8.61
CA GLU A 148 23.33 0.56 9.81
C GLU A 148 22.74 1.44 10.90
N GLY A 149 23.23 1.31 12.14
CA GLY A 149 22.84 2.19 13.25
C GLY A 149 21.45 1.94 13.84
N PHE A 150 20.82 0.80 13.53
CA PHE A 150 19.58 0.34 14.15
C PHE A 150 19.55 -1.20 14.29
N ASP A 151 18.66 -1.71 15.12
CA ASP A 151 18.42 -3.14 15.29
C ASP A 151 17.49 -3.68 14.20
N SER A 152 18.02 -4.49 13.28
CA SER A 152 17.26 -5.05 12.16
C SER A 152 16.27 -6.17 12.53
N ASP A 153 16.28 -6.63 13.80
CA ASP A 153 15.22 -7.49 14.32
C ASP A 153 13.98 -6.68 14.73
N THR A 154 14.16 -5.43 15.15
CA THR A 154 13.08 -4.49 15.52
C THR A 154 12.61 -3.65 14.33
N TYR A 155 13.55 -3.12 13.54
CA TYR A 155 13.31 -2.31 12.34
C TYR A 155 13.76 -3.09 11.11
N ILE A 156 12.86 -3.92 10.59
CA ILE A 156 13.17 -4.95 9.60
C ILE A 156 13.29 -4.31 8.22
N PRO A 157 14.44 -4.41 7.53
CA PRO A 157 14.60 -3.78 6.22
C PRO A 157 13.67 -4.36 5.14
N CYS A 158 13.22 -3.49 4.24
CA CYS A 158 12.54 -3.84 3.00
C CYS A 158 13.12 -2.99 1.87
N LEU A 159 13.44 -3.60 0.74
CA LEU A 159 13.98 -2.88 -0.41
C LEU A 159 12.86 -2.17 -1.16
N ARG A 160 12.81 -0.83 -1.08
CA ARG A 160 11.98 0.01 -1.93
C ARG A 160 12.54 0.02 -3.35
N THR A 161 11.71 -0.27 -4.34
CA THR A 161 12.18 -0.44 -5.73
C THR A 161 11.64 0.59 -6.73
N ASP A 162 10.79 1.51 -6.28
CA ASP A 162 10.13 2.52 -7.12
C ASP A 162 11.13 3.31 -7.98
N ASP A 163 12.19 3.86 -7.36
CA ASP A 163 13.20 4.65 -8.07
C ASP A 163 13.95 3.83 -9.14
N LEU A 164 14.28 2.58 -8.82
CA LEU A 164 14.97 1.68 -9.75
C LEU A 164 14.09 1.34 -10.96
N VAL A 165 12.78 1.19 -10.75
CA VAL A 165 11.85 0.84 -11.83
C VAL A 165 11.48 2.06 -12.66
N PHE A 166 11.18 3.20 -12.05
CA PHE A 166 10.56 4.35 -12.72
C PHE A 166 11.48 5.55 -12.92
N HIS A 167 12.65 5.59 -12.28
CA HIS A 167 13.46 6.82 -12.21
C HIS A 167 14.91 6.66 -12.69
N LEU A 168 15.29 5.53 -13.32
CA LEU A 168 16.61 5.40 -13.96
C LEU A 168 16.88 6.40 -15.09
N SER A 169 15.86 7.08 -15.61
CA SER A 169 16.02 8.19 -16.55
C SER A 169 16.61 9.45 -15.90
N LYS A 170 16.48 9.61 -14.57
CA LYS A 170 17.12 10.68 -13.79
C LYS A 170 18.60 10.36 -13.56
N SER A 171 19.47 11.36 -13.72
CA SER A 171 20.91 11.19 -13.46
C SER A 171 21.20 10.87 -12.01
N GLU A 172 20.51 11.55 -11.09
CA GLU A 172 20.64 11.35 -9.64
C GLU A 172 20.41 9.89 -9.23
N THR A 173 19.33 9.25 -9.70
CA THR A 173 19.06 7.84 -9.40
C THR A 173 20.18 6.92 -9.90
N ARG A 174 20.75 7.20 -11.08
CA ARG A 174 21.89 6.43 -11.61
C ARG A 174 23.17 6.66 -10.82
N GLU A 175 23.43 7.90 -10.40
CA GLU A 175 24.58 8.27 -9.59
C GLU A 175 24.50 7.63 -8.20
N ARG A 176 23.34 7.66 -7.55
CA ARG A 176 23.06 6.95 -6.28
C ARG A 176 23.29 5.44 -6.44
N LEU A 177 22.77 4.83 -7.50
CA LEU A 177 22.96 3.40 -7.77
C LEU A 177 24.43 3.05 -8.01
N ALA A 178 25.15 3.84 -8.82
CA ALA A 178 26.57 3.62 -9.05
C ALA A 178 27.39 3.79 -7.76
N ALA A 179 27.07 4.78 -6.94
CA ALA A 179 27.74 5.05 -5.68
C ALA A 179 27.57 3.90 -4.67
N CYS A 180 26.34 3.42 -4.48
CA CYS A 180 26.06 2.38 -3.47
C CYS A 180 26.44 0.96 -3.93
N THR A 181 26.56 0.72 -5.25
CA THR A 181 26.98 -0.59 -5.80
C THR A 181 28.45 -0.66 -6.20
N GLY A 182 29.09 0.49 -6.45
CA GLY A 182 30.40 0.57 -7.09
C GLY A 182 30.39 0.17 -8.57
N ILE A 183 29.21 0.09 -9.21
CA ILE A 183 29.03 -0.39 -10.59
C ILE A 183 28.46 0.73 -11.46
N GLU A 184 29.29 1.23 -12.38
CA GLU A 184 28.85 2.18 -13.40
C GLU A 184 28.01 1.49 -14.49
N LEU A 185 26.87 2.10 -14.84
CA LEU A 185 25.99 1.60 -15.89
C LEU A 185 26.61 1.81 -17.28
N ASN A 186 26.89 0.72 -17.99
CA ASN A 186 27.60 0.74 -19.27
C ASN A 186 26.73 0.42 -20.49
N GLY A 187 25.40 0.40 -20.32
CA GLY A 187 24.43 0.07 -21.38
C GLY A 187 24.20 -1.43 -21.60
N SER A 188 24.89 -2.31 -20.86
CA SER A 188 24.64 -3.76 -20.88
C SER A 188 23.58 -4.16 -19.85
N LEU A 189 22.62 -4.99 -20.28
CA LEU A 189 21.63 -5.59 -19.38
C LEU A 189 22.26 -6.47 -18.29
N ALA A 190 23.38 -7.14 -18.59
CA ALA A 190 24.09 -7.94 -17.60
C ALA A 190 24.70 -7.05 -16.50
N ASN A 191 25.19 -5.87 -16.86
CA ASN A 191 25.74 -4.90 -15.93
C ASN A 191 24.64 -4.24 -15.08
N LEU A 192 23.48 -3.92 -15.66
CA LEU A 192 22.31 -3.47 -14.92
C LEU A 192 21.78 -4.55 -13.96
N ARG A 193 21.71 -5.81 -14.39
CA ARG A 193 21.34 -6.92 -13.50
C ARG A 193 22.30 -7.03 -12.33
N GLU A 194 23.60 -6.89 -12.57
CA GLU A 194 24.62 -6.99 -11.51
C GLU A 194 24.49 -5.86 -10.48
N SER A 195 24.22 -4.62 -10.90
CA SER A 195 23.95 -3.53 -9.95
C SER A 195 22.69 -3.78 -9.11
N LEU A 196 21.62 -4.30 -9.73
CA LEU A 196 20.39 -4.65 -9.00
C LEU A 196 20.63 -5.82 -8.04
N ARG A 197 21.35 -6.86 -8.47
CA ARG A 197 21.72 -8.01 -7.64
C ARG A 197 22.54 -7.58 -6.43
N GLN A 198 23.50 -6.67 -6.60
CA GLN A 198 24.31 -6.18 -5.50
C GLN A 198 23.44 -5.56 -4.40
N ARG A 199 22.34 -4.87 -4.76
CA ARG A 199 21.38 -4.35 -3.76
C ARG A 199 20.66 -5.47 -3.03
N PHE A 200 20.28 -6.56 -3.70
CA PHE A 200 19.73 -7.74 -3.01
C PHE A 200 20.74 -8.35 -2.03
N GLU A 201 22.01 -8.49 -2.43
CA GLU A 201 23.08 -9.02 -1.57
C GLU A 201 23.25 -8.16 -0.31
N HIS A 202 23.25 -6.83 -0.46
CA HIS A 202 23.34 -5.89 0.66
C HIS A 202 22.13 -6.01 1.59
N PHE A 203 20.92 -5.93 1.05
CA PHE A 203 19.68 -5.97 1.83
C PHE A 203 19.49 -7.31 2.56
N VAL A 204 19.65 -8.43 1.85
CA VAL A 204 19.52 -9.77 2.45
C VAL A 204 20.63 -10.00 3.48
N GLY A 205 21.85 -9.54 3.20
CA GLY A 205 22.97 -9.59 4.15
C GLY A 205 22.74 -8.80 5.44
N ARG A 206 21.81 -7.83 5.42
CA ARG A 206 21.42 -6.97 6.56
C ARG A 206 20.07 -7.33 7.17
N GLY A 207 19.48 -8.44 6.75
CA GLY A 207 18.26 -8.98 7.38
C GLY A 207 16.95 -8.57 6.70
N ALA A 208 17.01 -8.03 5.47
CA ALA A 208 15.80 -7.68 4.72
C ALA A 208 14.89 -8.90 4.49
N ARG A 209 13.58 -8.65 4.51
CA ARG A 209 12.56 -9.72 4.40
C ARG A 209 11.57 -9.54 3.27
N ALA A 210 11.65 -8.46 2.50
CA ALA A 210 10.79 -8.18 1.36
C ALA A 210 11.42 -7.16 0.41
N CYS A 211 10.83 -7.08 -0.79
CA CYS A 211 10.87 -5.90 -1.65
C CYS A 211 9.48 -5.27 -1.67
N ALA A 212 9.40 -3.96 -1.93
CA ALA A 212 8.13 -3.24 -2.06
C ALA A 212 8.17 -2.25 -3.23
N ILE A 213 7.00 -2.00 -3.82
CA ILE A 213 6.82 -1.02 -4.90
C ILE A 213 5.38 -0.50 -4.98
N SER A 214 5.24 0.79 -5.27
CA SER A 214 3.97 1.37 -5.70
C SER A 214 3.88 1.42 -7.22
N LEU A 215 2.77 0.97 -7.80
CA LEU A 215 2.59 0.82 -9.24
C LEU A 215 1.44 1.70 -9.75
N PRO A 216 1.62 2.42 -10.86
CA PRO A 216 0.54 3.17 -11.47
C PRO A 216 -0.47 2.24 -12.17
N PRO A 217 -1.71 2.68 -12.38
CA PRO A 217 -2.79 1.82 -12.88
C PRO A 217 -2.56 1.29 -14.30
N ASP A 218 -1.74 1.98 -15.10
CA ASP A 218 -1.34 1.64 -16.46
C ASP A 218 -0.11 0.70 -16.52
N PHE A 219 0.52 0.40 -15.39
CA PHE A 219 1.65 -0.53 -15.36
C PHE A 219 1.19 -1.96 -15.62
N SER A 220 1.76 -2.57 -16.67
CA SER A 220 1.55 -3.98 -17.01
C SER A 220 2.89 -4.69 -17.12
N PRO A 221 3.25 -5.56 -16.15
CA PRO A 221 4.50 -6.28 -16.16
C PRO A 221 4.46 -7.39 -17.21
N THR A 222 5.18 -7.18 -18.30
CA THR A 222 5.34 -8.13 -19.41
C THR A 222 6.82 -8.32 -19.67
N ARG A 223 7.21 -9.53 -20.09
CA ARG A 223 8.61 -9.79 -20.41
C ARG A 223 9.03 -8.99 -21.64
N VAL A 224 10.08 -8.20 -21.49
CA VAL A 224 10.70 -7.44 -22.58
C VAL A 224 11.85 -8.26 -23.16
N SER A 225 11.96 -8.33 -24.48
CA SER A 225 13.08 -9.03 -25.12
C SER A 225 14.40 -8.30 -24.89
N ASP A 226 15.51 -9.04 -24.75
CA ASP A 226 16.84 -8.47 -24.50
C ASP A 226 17.23 -7.39 -25.52
N GLY A 227 16.87 -7.57 -26.80
CA GLY A 227 17.10 -6.57 -27.84
C GLY A 227 16.34 -5.26 -27.55
N ARG A 228 15.04 -5.35 -27.24
CA ARG A 228 14.21 -4.17 -26.92
C ARG A 228 14.67 -3.49 -25.64
N ALA A 229 15.03 -4.26 -24.62
CA ALA A 229 15.53 -3.77 -23.33
C ALA A 229 16.90 -3.09 -23.48
N THR A 230 17.81 -3.66 -24.27
CA THR A 230 19.12 -3.05 -24.56
C THR A 230 18.96 -1.71 -25.28
N THR A 231 18.06 -1.63 -26.26
CA THR A 231 17.75 -0.36 -26.92
C THR A 231 17.13 0.65 -25.96
N ALA A 232 16.20 0.24 -25.09
CA ALA A 232 15.63 1.10 -24.04
C ALA A 232 16.69 1.65 -23.09
N LEU A 233 17.55 0.78 -22.55
CA LEU A 233 18.61 1.18 -21.64
C LEU A 233 19.58 2.16 -22.32
N SER A 234 19.99 1.88 -23.56
CA SER A 234 20.90 2.75 -24.31
C SER A 234 20.30 4.15 -24.55
N ASP A 235 19.01 4.21 -24.91
CA ASP A 235 18.30 5.47 -25.15
C ASP A 235 18.16 6.29 -23.85
N VAL A 236 17.78 5.64 -22.75
CA VAL A 236 17.64 6.27 -21.44
C VAL A 236 18.98 6.78 -20.90
N LEU A 237 20.07 6.04 -21.09
CA LEU A 237 21.40 6.52 -20.68
C LEU A 237 21.89 7.71 -21.52
N LEU A 238 21.48 7.80 -22.79
CA LEU A 238 21.88 8.88 -23.68
C LEU A 238 21.04 10.16 -23.49
N HIS A 239 19.73 10.01 -23.31
CA HIS A 239 18.76 11.10 -23.31
C HIS A 239 18.16 11.41 -21.93
N GLY A 240 18.39 10.56 -20.93
CA GLY A 240 17.86 10.73 -19.58
C GLY A 240 16.34 10.86 -19.59
N VAL A 241 15.81 11.85 -18.87
CA VAL A 241 14.36 12.15 -18.78
C VAL A 241 13.73 12.52 -20.13
N MET A 242 14.53 12.91 -21.13
CA MET A 242 14.07 13.24 -22.48
C MET A 242 13.99 12.02 -23.41
N ALA A 243 14.31 10.82 -22.92
CA ALA A 243 14.17 9.58 -23.68
C ALA A 243 12.70 9.34 -24.08
N ASP A 244 12.48 8.62 -25.18
CA ASP A 244 11.12 8.32 -25.66
C ASP A 244 10.30 7.60 -24.56
N PRO A 245 9.03 7.99 -24.31
CA PRO A 245 8.19 7.33 -23.32
C PRO A 245 8.09 5.79 -23.48
N ALA A 246 8.14 5.30 -24.71
CA ALA A 246 8.16 3.87 -24.98
C ALA A 246 9.47 3.21 -24.53
N HIS A 247 10.63 3.90 -24.64
CA HIS A 247 11.91 3.44 -24.10
C HIS A 247 11.90 3.43 -22.57
N GLN A 248 11.37 4.48 -21.93
CA GLN A 248 11.22 4.52 -20.48
C GLN A 248 10.33 3.37 -19.97
N THR A 249 9.16 3.17 -20.59
CA THR A 249 8.24 2.07 -20.25
C THR A 249 8.88 0.69 -20.42
N ALA A 250 9.60 0.47 -21.53
CA ALA A 250 10.29 -0.80 -21.77
C ALA A 250 11.41 -1.05 -20.76
N LEU A 251 12.14 -0.01 -20.34
CA LEU A 251 13.14 -0.12 -19.28
C LEU A 251 12.50 -0.44 -17.93
N SER A 252 11.43 0.26 -17.54
CA SER A 252 10.71 0.00 -16.29
C SER A 252 10.22 -1.45 -16.20
N ARG A 253 9.60 -1.97 -17.27
CA ARG A 253 9.20 -3.38 -17.33
C ARG A 253 10.39 -4.33 -17.21
N SER A 254 11.51 -4.02 -17.87
CA SER A 254 12.73 -4.84 -17.82
C SER A 254 13.35 -4.88 -16.43
N VAL A 255 13.41 -3.73 -15.74
CA VAL A 255 13.93 -3.64 -14.37
C VAL A 255 12.99 -4.35 -13.40
N PHE A 256 11.69 -4.07 -13.46
CA PHE A 256 10.69 -4.76 -12.63
C PHE A 256 10.75 -6.28 -12.78
N TRP A 257 10.86 -6.78 -14.02
CA TRP A 257 11.00 -8.20 -14.29
C TRP A 257 12.30 -8.78 -13.69
N THR A 258 13.41 -8.04 -13.81
CA THR A 258 14.69 -8.43 -13.20
C THR A 258 14.61 -8.48 -11.68
N LEU A 259 13.89 -7.52 -11.05
CA LEU A 259 13.65 -7.52 -9.61
C LEU A 259 12.82 -8.72 -9.17
N ALA A 260 11.81 -9.13 -9.95
CA ALA A 260 11.04 -10.34 -9.68
C ALA A 260 11.91 -11.62 -9.81
N GLU A 261 12.80 -11.68 -10.78
CA GLU A 261 13.80 -12.77 -10.89
C GLU A 261 14.75 -12.81 -9.69
N LEU A 262 15.15 -11.65 -9.16
CA LEU A 262 15.98 -11.57 -7.97
C LEU A 262 15.18 -11.92 -6.69
N CYS A 263 13.91 -11.56 -6.61
CA CYS A 263 13.03 -12.01 -5.52
C CYS A 263 12.93 -13.55 -5.50
N ASP A 264 12.83 -14.18 -6.67
CA ASP A 264 12.84 -15.65 -6.82
C ASP A 264 14.21 -16.23 -6.38
N GLU A 265 15.31 -15.65 -6.86
CA GLU A 265 16.69 -16.07 -6.54
C GLU A 265 17.00 -15.99 -5.04
N TYR A 266 16.53 -14.93 -4.36
CA TYR A 266 16.80 -14.67 -2.94
C TYR A 266 15.68 -15.13 -1.99
N GLY A 267 14.58 -15.65 -2.52
CA GLY A 267 13.43 -16.11 -1.73
C GLY A 267 12.70 -14.99 -0.98
N LEU A 268 12.67 -13.78 -1.54
CA LEU A 268 11.97 -12.64 -0.95
C LEU A 268 10.55 -12.51 -1.53
N PRO A 269 9.52 -12.23 -0.71
CA PRO A 269 8.26 -11.73 -1.20
C PRO A 269 8.42 -10.33 -1.83
N PHE A 270 7.57 -10.02 -2.81
CA PHE A 270 7.54 -8.73 -3.49
C PHE A 270 6.17 -8.08 -3.31
N ASP A 271 6.11 -7.09 -2.41
CA ASP A 271 4.91 -6.35 -2.08
C ASP A 271 4.53 -5.39 -3.21
N LEU A 272 3.29 -5.50 -3.70
CA LEU A 272 2.77 -4.69 -4.80
C LEU A 272 1.63 -3.79 -4.31
N MET A 273 1.86 -2.48 -4.30
CA MET A 273 0.87 -1.47 -3.97
C MET A 273 0.32 -0.87 -5.27
N ILE A 274 -0.83 -1.35 -5.73
CA ILE A 274 -1.31 -1.13 -7.10
C ILE A 274 -2.37 -0.03 -7.16
N GLY A 275 -2.14 0.97 -8.02
CA GLY A 275 -3.15 1.90 -8.53
C GLY A 275 -2.90 3.39 -8.31
N VAL A 276 -1.71 3.82 -7.86
CA VAL A 276 -1.47 5.24 -7.56
C VAL A 276 -1.08 6.05 -8.80
N ASN A 277 -1.65 7.24 -8.95
CA ASN A 277 -1.17 8.28 -9.85
C ASN A 277 -0.54 9.38 -9.01
N ARG A 278 0.74 9.67 -9.24
CA ARG A 278 1.47 10.70 -8.52
C ARG A 278 1.13 12.10 -9.06
N GLY A 279 1.07 13.11 -8.20
CA GLY A 279 0.94 14.52 -8.60
C GLY A 279 -0.37 14.89 -9.30
N VAL A 280 -1.47 14.19 -9.02
CA VAL A 280 -2.79 14.48 -9.62
C VAL A 280 -3.34 15.84 -9.16
N TYR A 281 -2.99 16.26 -7.95
CA TYR A 281 -3.27 17.60 -7.44
C TYR A 281 -1.96 18.39 -7.22
N PRO A 282 -1.44 19.08 -8.26
CA PRO A 282 -0.13 19.73 -8.20
C PRO A 282 0.00 20.83 -7.13
N ASP A 283 -1.11 21.52 -6.84
CA ASP A 283 -1.15 22.58 -5.82
C ASP A 283 -1.40 22.03 -4.40
N GLY A 284 -1.46 20.71 -4.23
CA GLY A 284 -1.61 20.07 -2.92
C GLY A 284 -0.40 20.28 -2.01
N VAL A 285 -0.61 20.02 -0.73
CA VAL A 285 0.45 20.00 0.30
C VAL A 285 1.46 18.89 0.03
N TYR A 286 2.65 18.99 0.62
CA TYR A 286 3.67 17.96 0.63
C TYR A 286 3.08 16.58 1.00
N GLN A 287 3.36 15.57 0.16
CA GLN A 287 2.81 14.20 0.24
C GLN A 287 1.27 14.08 0.11
N GLY A 288 0.54 15.18 -0.12
CA GLY A 288 -0.93 15.22 -0.26
C GLY A 288 -1.40 15.53 -1.69
N GLN A 289 -0.66 15.07 -2.70
CA GLN A 289 -0.89 15.40 -4.11
C GLN A 289 -1.34 14.22 -4.97
N ASP A 290 -1.15 13.00 -4.48
CA ASP A 290 -1.37 11.78 -5.24
C ASP A 290 -2.85 11.37 -5.18
N LEU A 291 -3.36 10.78 -6.25
CA LEU A 291 -4.69 10.17 -6.28
C LEU A 291 -4.63 8.87 -7.11
N TYR A 292 -5.75 8.45 -7.68
CA TYR A 292 -5.81 7.21 -8.43
C TYR A 292 -6.88 7.23 -9.52
N ASP A 293 -6.60 6.50 -10.60
CA ASP A 293 -7.60 6.04 -11.55
C ASP A 293 -8.02 4.61 -11.20
N SER A 294 -9.30 4.42 -10.87
CA SER A 294 -9.85 3.11 -10.52
C SER A 294 -9.90 2.11 -11.69
N ARG A 295 -9.62 2.53 -12.93
CA ARG A 295 -9.63 1.69 -14.14
C ARG A 295 -8.37 0.83 -14.24
N VAL A 296 -8.17 -0.02 -13.25
CA VAL A 296 -7.05 -0.97 -13.16
C VAL A 296 -7.59 -2.38 -12.92
N SER A 297 -6.94 -3.38 -13.52
CA SER A 297 -7.25 -4.79 -13.29
C SER A 297 -5.97 -5.61 -13.07
N LEU A 298 -6.04 -6.58 -12.16
CA LEU A 298 -5.00 -7.56 -11.89
C LEU A 298 -4.73 -8.50 -13.08
N ILE A 299 -5.59 -8.53 -14.10
CA ILE A 299 -5.34 -9.29 -15.34
C ILE A 299 -4.08 -8.80 -16.07
N GLN A 300 -3.70 -7.54 -15.86
CA GLN A 300 -2.48 -6.94 -16.40
C GLN A 300 -1.21 -7.57 -15.80
N TYR A 301 -1.34 -8.23 -14.64
CA TYR A 301 -0.25 -8.88 -13.90
C TYR A 301 -0.21 -10.40 -14.12
N ARG A 302 -1.10 -10.96 -14.95
CA ARG A 302 -1.17 -12.42 -15.19
C ARG A 302 0.17 -13.04 -15.60
N GLU A 303 0.96 -12.35 -16.42
CA GLU A 303 2.24 -12.88 -16.91
C GLU A 303 3.26 -12.98 -15.78
N LEU A 304 3.30 -11.98 -14.90
CA LEU A 304 4.11 -11.98 -13.68
C LEU A 304 3.76 -13.17 -12.78
N PHE A 305 2.48 -13.30 -12.40
CA PHE A 305 2.07 -14.34 -11.46
C PHE A 305 2.31 -15.76 -11.99
N ASN A 306 2.15 -15.97 -13.30
CA ASN A 306 2.44 -17.26 -13.94
C ASN A 306 3.95 -17.54 -14.06
N SER A 307 4.77 -16.51 -14.25
CA SER A 307 6.22 -16.68 -14.48
C SER A 307 7.01 -16.89 -13.19
N PHE A 308 6.51 -16.40 -12.05
CA PHE A 308 7.20 -16.48 -10.76
C PHE A 308 6.37 -17.22 -9.71
N PRO A 309 6.13 -18.54 -9.87
CA PRO A 309 5.27 -19.30 -8.96
C PRO A 309 5.84 -19.45 -7.54
N GLN A 310 7.14 -19.22 -7.34
CA GLN A 310 7.79 -19.29 -6.02
C GLN A 310 7.87 -17.93 -5.31
N VAL A 311 7.76 -16.81 -6.03
CA VAL A 311 7.73 -15.47 -5.43
C VAL A 311 6.35 -15.24 -4.86
N LYS A 312 6.25 -14.94 -3.57
CA LYS A 312 5.00 -14.49 -2.95
C LYS A 312 4.79 -13.03 -3.30
N PHE A 313 3.57 -12.68 -3.74
CA PHE A 313 3.15 -11.31 -4.01
C PHE A 313 2.06 -10.89 -3.03
N PRO A 314 2.41 -10.25 -1.90
CA PRO A 314 1.47 -9.51 -1.06
C PRO A 314 0.96 -8.28 -1.81
N ILE A 315 -0.33 -8.25 -2.12
CA ILE A 315 -0.92 -7.19 -2.95
C ILE A 315 -1.87 -6.33 -2.12
N SER A 316 -1.65 -5.03 -2.22
CA SER A 316 -2.56 -4.00 -1.77
C SER A 316 -3.14 -3.27 -2.98
N VAL A 317 -4.46 -3.09 -3.03
CA VAL A 317 -5.12 -2.32 -4.09
C VAL A 317 -5.62 -0.99 -3.52
N LEU A 318 -5.38 0.11 -4.24
CA LEU A 318 -5.75 1.45 -3.79
C LEU A 318 -7.26 1.69 -3.86
N ALA A 319 -7.87 1.26 -4.96
CA ALA A 319 -9.30 1.37 -5.19
C ALA A 319 -10.04 0.15 -4.61
N SER A 320 -10.94 0.38 -3.66
CA SER A 320 -11.69 -0.71 -3.01
C SER A 320 -12.54 -1.51 -4.01
N VAL A 321 -12.93 -0.95 -5.17
CA VAL A 321 -13.62 -1.70 -6.25
C VAL A 321 -12.77 -2.86 -6.80
N THR A 322 -11.45 -2.74 -6.78
CA THR A 322 -10.50 -3.78 -7.22
C THR A 322 -10.33 -4.88 -6.17
N ASN A 323 -10.85 -4.71 -4.94
CA ASN A 323 -10.73 -5.72 -3.89
C ASN A 323 -11.40 -7.05 -4.26
N GLN A 324 -12.54 -7.02 -4.96
CA GLN A 324 -13.21 -8.25 -5.40
C GLN A 324 -12.32 -9.05 -6.36
N GLU A 325 -11.60 -8.36 -7.24
CA GLU A 325 -10.64 -8.99 -8.12
C GLU A 325 -9.45 -9.53 -7.32
N LEU A 326 -8.90 -8.76 -6.37
CA LEU A 326 -7.83 -9.24 -5.48
C LEU A 326 -8.24 -10.51 -4.71
N VAL A 327 -9.46 -10.58 -4.18
CA VAL A 327 -10.00 -11.79 -3.56
C VAL A 327 -9.98 -12.97 -4.54
N SER A 328 -10.44 -12.77 -5.77
CA SER A 328 -10.48 -13.81 -6.81
C SER A 328 -9.08 -14.30 -7.21
N TYR A 329 -8.12 -13.39 -7.34
CA TYR A 329 -6.74 -13.75 -7.66
C TYR A 329 -6.05 -14.45 -6.49
N ALA A 330 -6.27 -13.99 -5.24
CA ALA A 330 -5.76 -14.66 -4.05
C ALA A 330 -6.46 -16.01 -3.77
N TRP A 331 -7.67 -16.21 -4.28
CA TRP A 331 -8.33 -17.52 -4.29
C TRP A 331 -7.62 -18.47 -5.27
N ILE A 332 -7.31 -18.03 -6.49
CA ILE A 332 -6.82 -18.90 -7.56
C ILE A 332 -5.29 -19.05 -7.60
N PHE A 333 -4.53 -17.96 -7.62
CA PHE A 333 -3.07 -17.99 -7.78
C PHE A 333 -2.37 -18.32 -6.45
N PRO A 334 -1.58 -19.40 -6.34
CA PRO A 334 -0.92 -19.78 -5.09
C PRO A 334 0.01 -18.71 -4.50
N ASN A 335 0.59 -17.88 -5.36
CA ASN A 335 1.53 -16.82 -4.99
C ASN A 335 0.88 -15.44 -4.76
N VAL A 336 -0.40 -15.25 -5.04
CA VAL A 336 -1.09 -13.97 -4.76
C VAL A 336 -1.67 -13.98 -3.36
N ILE A 337 -1.33 -12.98 -2.56
CA ILE A 337 -1.70 -12.84 -1.14
C ILE A 337 -2.40 -11.49 -0.98
N THR A 338 -3.49 -11.44 -0.20
CA THR A 338 -4.12 -10.15 0.13
C THR A 338 -3.33 -9.46 1.23
N ASN A 339 -2.92 -8.21 1.03
CA ASN A 339 -2.11 -7.45 1.97
C ASN A 339 -2.83 -6.17 2.43
N GLY A 340 -3.26 -6.13 3.69
CA GLY A 340 -3.76 -4.92 4.37
C GLY A 340 -4.82 -4.11 3.61
N HIS A 341 -4.92 -2.82 3.95
CA HIS A 341 -5.89 -1.90 3.36
C HIS A 341 -5.18 -0.57 3.12
N TRP A 342 -4.95 -0.22 1.86
CA TRP A 342 -4.00 0.83 1.52
C TRP A 342 -4.65 2.20 1.37
N TRP A 343 -4.05 3.19 2.02
CA TRP A 343 -4.28 4.62 1.81
C TRP A 343 -5.75 5.03 1.79
N TYR A 344 -6.35 5.38 0.65
CA TYR A 344 -7.75 5.81 0.56
C TYR A 344 -8.76 4.69 0.90
N SER A 345 -8.38 3.42 0.73
CA SER A 345 -9.17 2.27 1.18
C SER A 345 -8.99 1.97 2.68
N ASN A 346 -8.08 2.67 3.37
CA ASN A 346 -7.82 2.52 4.80
C ASN A 346 -8.82 3.29 5.68
N THR A 347 -10.11 3.14 5.41
CA THR A 347 -11.18 3.74 6.21
C THR A 347 -12.21 2.68 6.63
N PRO A 348 -12.92 2.88 7.76
CA PRO A 348 -13.72 1.81 8.35
C PRO A 348 -14.75 1.16 7.43
N SER A 349 -15.40 1.94 6.55
CA SER A 349 -16.42 1.42 5.62
C SER A 349 -15.82 0.49 4.56
N PHE A 350 -14.68 0.86 3.98
CA PHE A 350 -14.01 0.02 2.98
C PHE A 350 -13.33 -1.18 3.63
N ILE A 351 -12.66 -1.01 4.77
CA ILE A 351 -12.06 -2.12 5.52
C ILE A 351 -13.13 -3.16 5.88
N ALA A 352 -14.28 -2.74 6.43
CA ALA A 352 -15.33 -3.66 6.83
C ALA A 352 -15.83 -4.50 5.65
N ARG A 353 -16.08 -3.85 4.50
CA ARG A 353 -16.49 -4.53 3.27
C ARG A 353 -15.42 -5.48 2.76
N ASP A 354 -14.20 -4.98 2.62
CA ASP A 354 -13.12 -5.68 1.95
C ASP A 354 -12.59 -6.85 2.78
N ALA A 355 -12.42 -6.65 4.09
CA ALA A 355 -11.99 -7.71 5.01
C ALA A 355 -13.04 -8.82 5.12
N THR A 356 -14.34 -8.50 5.10
CA THR A 356 -15.40 -9.52 5.10
C THR A 356 -15.29 -10.42 3.87
N ALA A 357 -15.18 -9.84 2.67
CA ALA A 357 -15.06 -10.58 1.42
C ALA A 357 -13.78 -11.45 1.37
N ARG A 358 -12.67 -10.97 1.95
CA ARG A 358 -11.42 -11.74 2.04
C ARG A 358 -11.56 -12.93 2.99
N LEU A 359 -12.11 -12.71 4.18
CA LEU A 359 -12.20 -13.74 5.23
C LEU A 359 -13.12 -14.90 4.85
N GLU A 360 -14.13 -14.67 4.01
CA GLU A 360 -15.05 -15.73 3.57
C GLU A 360 -14.52 -16.57 2.39
N ALA A 361 -13.64 -16.01 1.54
CA ALA A 361 -13.27 -16.62 0.26
C ALA A 361 -11.78 -16.97 0.12
N VAL A 362 -10.87 -16.16 0.65
CA VAL A 362 -9.42 -16.38 0.51
C VAL A 362 -8.95 -17.40 1.55
N PRO A 363 -8.07 -18.36 1.23
CA PRO A 363 -7.48 -19.25 2.23
C PRO A 363 -6.87 -18.47 3.40
N GLN A 364 -7.15 -18.89 4.63
CA GLN A 364 -6.72 -18.17 5.85
C GLN A 364 -5.20 -17.97 5.96
N THR A 365 -4.39 -18.76 5.24
CA THR A 365 -2.92 -18.68 5.20
C THR A 365 -2.37 -17.68 4.18
N LYS A 366 -3.25 -17.02 3.42
CA LYS A 366 -2.89 -16.10 2.32
C LYS A 366 -3.41 -14.69 2.54
N GLN A 367 -3.55 -14.30 3.81
CA GLN A 367 -4.14 -13.04 4.20
C GLN A 367 -3.27 -12.34 5.24
N ILE A 368 -2.65 -11.23 4.87
CA ILE A 368 -2.09 -10.29 5.83
C ILE A 368 -3.19 -9.28 6.14
N ALA A 369 -3.68 -9.31 7.37
CA ALA A 369 -4.85 -8.55 7.79
C ALA A 369 -4.66 -7.03 7.64
N TYR A 370 -3.52 -6.53 8.07
CA TYR A 370 -3.30 -5.10 8.19
C TYR A 370 -1.81 -4.75 8.31
N TYR A 371 -1.48 -3.52 7.91
CA TYR A 371 -0.21 -2.84 8.16
C TYR A 371 -0.51 -1.36 8.41
N SER A 372 0.36 -0.66 9.14
CA SER A 372 0.03 0.72 9.54
C SER A 372 0.33 1.74 8.45
N ASP A 373 1.32 1.51 7.59
CA ASP A 373 1.80 2.50 6.62
C ASP A 373 2.22 3.81 7.33
N ALA A 374 2.77 3.68 8.55
CA ALA A 374 3.08 4.81 9.41
C ALA A 374 4.47 5.40 9.11
N TYR A 375 4.59 6.71 9.21
CA TYR A 375 5.89 7.42 9.21
C TYR A 375 6.46 7.63 10.61
N LYS A 376 5.60 7.51 11.64
CA LYS A 376 5.94 7.65 13.06
C LYS A 376 5.23 6.58 13.90
N LEU A 377 5.95 6.00 14.86
CA LEU A 377 5.48 4.88 15.67
C LEU A 377 4.12 5.11 16.34
N GLU A 378 3.81 6.35 16.74
CA GLU A 378 2.53 6.65 17.41
C GLU A 378 1.31 6.37 16.52
N PHE A 379 1.44 6.40 15.19
CA PHE A 379 0.35 6.08 14.27
C PHE A 379 0.06 4.58 14.12
N VAL A 380 0.99 3.72 14.56
CA VAL A 380 0.83 2.27 14.43
C VAL A 380 -0.38 1.81 15.25
N TRP A 381 -0.43 2.16 16.53
CA TRP A 381 -1.51 1.71 17.42
C TRP A 381 -2.93 2.12 16.98
N PRO A 382 -3.27 3.41 16.76
CA PRO A 382 -4.66 3.80 16.49
C PRO A 382 -5.20 3.18 15.19
N LYS A 383 -4.34 2.98 14.18
CA LYS A 383 -4.70 2.34 12.92
C LYS A 383 -4.95 0.85 13.10
N PHE A 384 -4.04 0.13 13.77
CA PHE A 384 -4.27 -1.27 14.12
C PHE A 384 -5.48 -1.44 15.03
N ASP A 385 -5.74 -0.51 15.95
CA ASP A 385 -6.89 -0.57 16.85
C ASP A 385 -8.20 -0.40 16.12
N MET A 386 -8.27 0.57 15.20
CA MET A 386 -9.39 0.72 14.26
C MET A 386 -9.64 -0.60 13.52
N TYR A 387 -8.60 -1.23 12.96
CA TYR A 387 -8.74 -2.51 12.27
C TYR A 387 -9.24 -3.62 13.21
N ARG A 388 -8.67 -3.76 14.42
CA ARG A 388 -9.10 -4.77 15.41
C ARG A 388 -10.58 -4.60 15.79
N GLN A 389 -11.07 -3.37 15.95
CA GLN A 389 -12.48 -3.12 16.24
C GLN A 389 -13.41 -3.55 15.10
N ILE A 390 -12.97 -3.40 13.86
CA ILE A 390 -13.70 -3.85 12.67
C ILE A 390 -13.66 -5.37 12.58
N LEU A 391 -12.47 -5.96 12.71
CA LEU A 391 -12.25 -7.40 12.66
C LEU A 391 -13.05 -8.13 13.75
N SER A 392 -13.07 -7.62 14.99
CA SER A 392 -13.88 -8.24 16.05
C SER A 392 -15.37 -8.24 15.73
N GLY A 393 -15.86 -7.20 15.05
CA GLY A 393 -17.23 -7.15 14.53
C GLY A 393 -17.47 -8.23 13.48
N ILE A 394 -16.59 -8.35 12.48
CA ILE A 394 -16.70 -9.37 11.42
C ILE A 394 -16.65 -10.78 12.01
N LEU A 395 -15.68 -11.07 12.88
CA LEU A 395 -15.53 -12.38 13.53
C LEU A 395 -16.77 -12.73 14.36
N THR A 396 -17.35 -11.76 15.06
CA THR A 396 -18.56 -11.98 15.86
C THR A 396 -19.78 -12.21 14.99
N ASP A 397 -20.06 -11.31 14.05
CA ASP A 397 -21.32 -11.30 13.32
C ASP A 397 -21.34 -12.37 12.22
N HIS A 398 -20.25 -12.52 11.47
CA HIS A 398 -20.18 -13.46 10.36
C HIS A 398 -19.80 -14.87 10.81
N PHE A 399 -18.76 -15.01 11.63
CA PHE A 399 -18.22 -16.34 11.96
C PHE A 399 -18.89 -16.97 13.18
N VAL A 400 -18.97 -16.26 14.30
CA VAL A 400 -19.59 -16.81 15.51
C VAL A 400 -21.12 -16.91 15.35
N LYS A 401 -21.80 -15.81 15.02
CA LYS A 401 -23.27 -15.79 14.89
C LYS A 401 -23.73 -16.40 13.56
N GLY A 402 -23.16 -15.97 12.44
CA GLY A 402 -23.57 -16.42 11.10
C GLY A 402 -23.22 -17.88 10.82
N ASN A 403 -22.00 -18.30 11.12
CA ASN A 403 -21.50 -19.65 10.83
C ASN A 403 -21.50 -20.60 12.04
N GLY A 404 -21.90 -20.14 13.23
CA GLY A 404 -21.96 -20.96 14.44
C GLY A 404 -20.59 -21.39 14.98
N TRP A 405 -19.52 -20.62 14.72
CA TRP A 405 -18.19 -20.92 15.26
C TRP A 405 -18.14 -20.67 16.76
N SER A 406 -17.22 -21.36 17.45
CA SER A 406 -16.86 -20.97 18.82
C SER A 406 -16.01 -19.69 18.80
N GLU A 407 -16.00 -18.97 19.91
CA GLU A 407 -15.19 -17.76 20.07
C GLU A 407 -13.70 -18.07 19.90
N GLU A 408 -13.22 -19.19 20.43
CA GLU A 408 -11.82 -19.62 20.35
C GLU A 408 -11.37 -19.80 18.91
N ARG A 409 -12.23 -20.39 18.07
CA ARG A 409 -11.94 -20.58 16.63
C ARG A 409 -11.88 -19.24 15.89
N ALA A 410 -12.76 -18.29 16.23
CA ALA A 410 -12.72 -16.94 15.66
C ALA A 410 -11.44 -16.19 16.08
N ILE A 411 -11.02 -16.32 17.34
CA ILE A 411 -9.79 -15.74 17.87
C ILE A 411 -8.55 -16.37 17.21
N GLU A 412 -8.56 -17.69 16.95
CA GLU A 412 -7.50 -18.38 16.22
C GLU A 412 -7.35 -17.83 14.79
N LEU A 413 -8.45 -17.66 14.06
CA LEU A 413 -8.44 -17.01 12.75
C LEU A 413 -7.88 -15.59 12.84
N GLY A 414 -8.33 -14.80 13.82
CA GLY A 414 -7.80 -13.45 14.07
C GLY A 414 -6.28 -13.44 14.30
N ARG A 415 -5.75 -14.39 15.06
CA ARG A 415 -4.30 -14.55 15.26
C ARG A 415 -3.56 -14.96 14.00
N GLN A 416 -4.12 -15.87 13.21
CA GLN A 416 -3.50 -16.31 11.97
C GLN A 416 -3.25 -15.12 11.03
N ILE A 417 -4.28 -14.29 10.80
CA ILE A 417 -4.21 -13.20 9.84
C ILE A 417 -3.48 -11.95 10.36
N LEU A 418 -3.50 -11.70 11.68
CA LEU A 418 -2.82 -10.55 12.29
C LEU A 418 -1.33 -10.79 12.54
N ARG A 419 -0.92 -12.05 12.73
CA ARG A 419 0.46 -12.36 13.17
C ARG A 419 1.07 -13.57 12.47
N SER A 420 0.45 -14.75 12.54
CA SER A 420 1.11 -15.98 12.07
C SER A 420 1.46 -15.93 10.58
N ASN A 421 0.57 -15.37 9.75
CA ASN A 421 0.82 -15.19 8.33
C ASN A 421 1.98 -14.22 8.05
N VAL A 422 2.19 -13.19 8.89
CA VAL A 422 3.34 -12.29 8.73
C VAL A 422 4.65 -13.07 8.92
N ASP A 423 4.73 -13.90 9.96
CA ASP A 423 5.91 -14.75 10.22
C ASP A 423 6.15 -15.77 9.10
N GLU A 424 5.09 -16.34 8.51
CA GLU A 424 5.18 -17.35 7.44
C GLU A 424 5.44 -16.76 6.05
N ILE A 425 4.91 -15.58 5.76
CA ILE A 425 5.05 -14.91 4.45
C ILE A 425 6.40 -14.20 4.36
N PHE A 426 6.84 -13.58 5.46
CA PHE A 426 8.09 -12.84 5.56
C PHE A 426 9.05 -13.52 6.56
N PRO A 427 9.54 -14.73 6.22
CA PRO A 427 10.37 -15.49 7.14
C PRO A 427 11.65 -14.72 7.49
N ARG A 428 12.10 -14.87 8.75
CA ARG A 428 13.44 -14.43 9.12
C ARG A 428 14.45 -15.12 8.20
N PRO A 429 15.46 -14.40 7.65
CA PRO A 429 16.53 -15.04 6.91
C PRO A 429 17.14 -16.11 7.80
N THR A 430 17.14 -17.36 7.33
CA THR A 430 17.89 -18.40 8.05
C THR A 430 19.35 -18.00 7.94
N THR A 431 20.03 -17.83 9.08
CA THR A 431 21.48 -17.70 9.12
C THR A 431 22.08 -19.01 8.65
N GLY A 432 22.08 -19.21 7.34
CA GLY A 432 22.68 -20.34 6.68
C GLY A 432 24.17 -20.28 6.94
N ASN A 433 24.68 -21.27 7.69
CA ASN A 433 26.06 -21.70 7.61
C ASN A 433 26.49 -21.59 6.15
N LYS A 434 27.44 -20.69 5.86
CA LYS A 434 28.16 -20.68 4.60
C LYS A 434 28.58 -22.12 4.34
N THR A 435 27.98 -22.75 3.33
CA THR A 435 28.46 -24.01 2.78
C THR A 435 29.85 -23.70 2.23
N GLN A 436 30.88 -23.88 3.07
CA GLN A 436 32.25 -23.87 2.59
C GLN A 436 32.37 -25.02 1.58
N PRO A 437 33.00 -24.80 0.42
CA PRO A 437 33.40 -25.92 -0.42
C PRO A 437 34.36 -26.78 0.41
N ALA A 438 34.10 -28.08 0.45
CA ALA A 438 34.88 -29.06 1.20
C ALA A 438 36.38 -28.88 0.92
N THR A 439 37.11 -28.31 1.87
CA THR A 439 38.56 -28.33 1.90
C THR A 439 39.01 -29.43 2.84
N THR A 440 39.82 -30.29 2.24
CA THR A 440 40.46 -31.49 2.78
C THR A 440 41.12 -31.24 4.14
N GLU A 441 40.94 -32.20 5.04
CA GLU A 441 41.53 -32.29 6.38
C GLU A 441 43.05 -31.99 6.40
N SER A 442 43.46 -31.18 7.38
CA SER A 442 44.75 -31.38 8.04
C SER A 442 44.67 -30.96 9.50
N ILE A 443 44.81 -31.96 10.36
CA ILE A 443 44.83 -31.92 11.82
C ILE A 443 46.12 -31.23 12.30
N THR A 444 46.00 -30.20 13.14
CA THR A 444 46.99 -29.92 14.19
C THR A 444 46.31 -29.29 15.41
N ASN A 445 46.41 -30.00 16.53
CA ASN A 445 46.18 -29.51 17.89
C ASN A 445 47.03 -28.26 18.16
N ASP A 446 46.46 -27.28 18.87
CA ASP A 446 47.02 -26.86 20.16
C ASP A 446 46.03 -26.01 20.97
N SER A 447 45.93 -26.40 22.23
CA SER A 447 45.26 -25.74 23.35
C SER A 447 46.03 -24.50 23.84
N ILE A 448 45.33 -23.48 24.38
CA ILE A 448 45.70 -22.72 25.61
C ILE A 448 44.60 -21.68 25.97
N THR A 449 44.55 -21.40 27.27
CA THR A 449 43.54 -20.85 28.17
C THR A 449 43.53 -19.31 28.37
N SER A 450 42.34 -18.77 28.71
CA SER A 450 41.97 -17.70 29.68
C SER A 450 42.89 -16.48 29.95
N ASN A 451 42.33 -15.25 29.90
CA ASN A 451 42.16 -14.37 31.07
C ASN A 451 41.47 -13.03 30.77
N GLU A 452 40.71 -12.56 31.75
CA GLU A 452 39.96 -11.29 31.81
C GLU A 452 40.78 -10.06 32.26
N ASN A 453 40.25 -8.87 31.90
CA ASN A 453 40.16 -7.59 32.65
C ASN A 453 41.39 -6.65 32.79
N PRO A 454 41.19 -5.34 33.11
CA PRO A 454 40.36 -4.30 32.47
C PRO A 454 41.08 -2.92 32.42
N SER A 455 40.33 -1.82 32.15
CA SER A 455 40.67 -0.36 32.22
C SER A 455 41.17 0.27 30.90
N VAL A 456 40.76 1.48 30.47
CA VAL A 456 40.68 2.78 31.17
C VAL A 456 39.61 3.70 30.54
N ILE A 457 38.86 4.39 31.40
CA ILE A 457 37.94 5.50 31.11
C ILE A 457 38.74 6.76 30.75
N SER A 458 38.48 7.37 29.59
CA SER A 458 38.88 8.75 29.32
C SER A 458 37.66 9.65 29.16
N MET A 459 37.61 10.71 29.96
CA MET A 459 36.68 11.81 29.85
C MET A 459 36.78 12.46 28.46
N ILE A 460 35.65 12.57 27.77
CA ILE A 460 35.48 13.46 26.62
C ILE A 460 34.52 14.57 27.04
N SER A 461 34.95 15.79 26.74
CA SER A 461 34.40 17.09 27.12
C SER A 461 32.97 17.33 26.63
N GLU A 462 32.19 18.01 27.47
CA GLU A 462 30.99 18.76 27.09
C GLU A 462 31.40 19.90 26.14
N ASP A 463 31.24 19.70 24.83
CA ASP A 463 31.03 20.72 23.79
C ASP A 463 31.14 20.05 22.40
N GLU A 464 30.14 19.25 22.03
CA GLU A 464 29.84 18.90 20.65
C GLU A 464 28.35 18.51 20.58
N LEU A 465 27.51 19.55 20.61
CA LEU A 465 26.11 19.46 20.21
C LEU A 465 26.11 19.19 18.71
N ASP A 466 25.75 17.97 18.33
CA ASP A 466 25.59 17.56 16.95
C ASP A 466 24.54 18.48 16.28
N PRO A 467 24.90 19.23 15.23
CA PRO A 467 23.95 20.12 14.58
C PRO A 467 22.85 19.28 13.92
N LEU A 468 21.60 19.62 14.24
CA LEU A 468 20.39 19.07 13.61
C LEU A 468 20.52 19.11 12.08
N PRO A 469 20.02 18.08 11.36
CA PRO A 469 20.10 18.03 9.91
C PRO A 469 19.45 19.27 9.28
N SER A 470 20.08 19.75 8.21
CA SER A 470 19.66 20.95 7.49
C SER A 470 18.39 20.69 6.66
N HIS A 471 17.65 21.75 6.30
CA HIS A 471 16.46 21.62 5.46
C HIS A 471 16.74 20.98 4.08
N GLU A 472 17.97 21.06 3.56
CA GLU A 472 18.39 20.37 2.32
C GLU A 472 18.51 18.85 2.50
N GLU A 473 18.90 18.35 3.67
CA GLU A 473 18.95 16.90 3.94
C GLU A 473 17.54 16.29 4.04
N ILE A 474 16.56 17.06 4.52
CA ILE A 474 15.15 16.66 4.60
C ILE A 474 14.48 16.67 3.22
N GLN A 475 14.89 17.56 2.32
CA GLN A 475 14.44 17.55 0.91
C GLN A 475 15.14 16.45 0.08
N SER A 476 16.39 16.08 0.38
CA SER A 476 17.08 14.98 -0.32
C SER A 476 16.55 13.59 0.05
N ALA A 477 15.96 13.43 1.24
CA ALA A 477 15.39 12.17 1.70
C ALA A 477 13.99 11.88 1.12
N ASN A 478 13.40 12.82 0.37
CA ASN A 478 12.11 12.66 -0.29
C ASN A 478 12.03 13.68 -1.42
N ALA A 479 12.46 13.27 -2.62
CA ALA A 479 12.38 14.11 -3.80
C ALA A 479 10.93 14.55 -4.07
N ASP A 480 10.68 15.86 -3.93
CA ASP A 480 9.52 16.53 -4.51
C ASP A 480 9.70 16.53 -6.03
N ASP A 481 8.84 15.79 -6.74
CA ASP A 481 8.96 15.57 -8.18
C ASP A 481 7.67 15.93 -8.93
N VAL A 482 7.81 16.90 -9.84
CA VAL A 482 7.16 17.07 -11.16
C VAL A 482 6.56 18.47 -11.39
N GLN A 483 7.09 19.14 -12.42
CA GLN A 483 6.41 20.21 -13.15
C GLN A 483 5.80 19.67 -14.44
N LEU A 484 4.48 19.85 -14.54
CA LEU A 484 3.58 20.07 -15.68
C LEU A 484 3.99 19.58 -17.09
N PHE A 485 3.14 18.71 -17.66
CA PHE A 485 2.89 18.65 -19.10
C PHE A 485 1.59 19.39 -19.42
N ASP A 486 1.65 20.34 -20.35
CA ASP A 486 0.50 21.03 -20.94
C ASP A 486 -0.03 20.18 -22.10
N ASP A 487 -1.05 19.34 -21.83
CA ASP A 487 -1.77 18.57 -22.85
C ASP A 487 -2.86 19.43 -23.52
N SER A 488 -2.50 20.61 -24.00
CA SER A 488 -3.32 21.38 -24.94
C SER A 488 -2.78 21.27 -26.37
N ILE A 489 -2.65 20.04 -26.87
CA ILE A 489 -2.69 19.77 -28.31
C ILE A 489 -4.14 19.46 -28.67
N GLU A 490 -4.73 20.29 -29.52
CA GLU A 490 -6.07 20.16 -30.10
C GLU A 490 -6.40 18.69 -30.43
N GLN A 491 -7.22 18.06 -29.60
CA GLN A 491 -7.87 16.80 -29.95
C GLN A 491 -8.86 17.09 -31.09
N SER A 492 -8.45 16.85 -32.32
CA SER A 492 -9.39 16.67 -33.42
C SER A 492 -10.19 15.40 -33.16
N HIS A 493 -11.48 15.54 -32.84
CA HIS A 493 -12.41 14.42 -32.77
C HIS A 493 -12.38 13.63 -34.10
N PRO A 494 -12.25 12.28 -34.07
CA PRO A 494 -12.36 11.49 -35.29
C PRO A 494 -13.78 11.59 -35.83
N THR A 495 -13.90 11.75 -37.15
CA THR A 495 -15.21 11.81 -37.82
C THR A 495 -15.75 10.39 -38.05
N THR A 496 -17.06 10.25 -38.04
CA THR A 496 -17.80 8.98 -38.21
C THR A 496 -17.43 8.16 -39.45
N ASP A 497 -16.78 8.77 -40.44
CA ASP A 497 -16.33 8.08 -41.66
C ASP A 497 -15.00 7.33 -41.49
N GLU A 498 -14.19 7.64 -40.47
CA GLU A 498 -12.90 6.94 -40.23
C GLU A 498 -13.06 5.64 -39.41
N LEU A 499 -14.16 5.48 -38.69
CA LEU A 499 -14.50 4.25 -37.95
C LEU A 499 -15.15 3.16 -38.83
N ALA A 500 -15.55 3.50 -40.06
CA ALA A 500 -16.17 2.55 -40.98
C ALA A 500 -15.14 1.68 -41.74
N SER A 501 -13.87 2.06 -41.76
CA SER A 501 -12.80 1.34 -42.47
C SER A 501 -12.05 0.29 -41.65
N GLU A 502 -12.35 0.14 -40.35
CA GLU A 502 -11.72 -0.86 -39.46
C GLU A 502 -12.63 -2.06 -39.13
N ILE A 503 -13.79 -2.19 -39.78
CA ILE A 503 -14.67 -3.34 -39.62
C ILE A 503 -14.28 -4.40 -40.66
N ASP A 504 -13.77 -5.54 -40.19
CA ASP A 504 -13.48 -6.72 -41.02
C ASP A 504 -14.79 -7.28 -41.60
N PRO A 505 -14.93 -7.45 -42.94
CA PRO A 505 -16.23 -7.76 -43.56
C PRO A 505 -16.68 -9.22 -43.48
N GLU A 506 -15.93 -10.13 -42.83
CA GLU A 506 -16.34 -11.53 -42.67
C GLU A 506 -16.56 -11.91 -41.19
N PRO A 507 -17.74 -12.47 -40.83
CA PRO A 507 -17.93 -13.03 -39.50
C PRO A 507 -17.06 -14.28 -39.33
N LEU A 508 -16.35 -14.36 -38.19
CA LEU A 508 -15.57 -15.52 -37.78
C LEU A 508 -16.43 -16.80 -37.75
N ASP A 509 -16.09 -17.77 -38.59
CA ASP A 509 -16.65 -19.12 -38.60
C ASP A 509 -16.14 -19.93 -37.39
N VAL A 510 -16.89 -19.89 -36.30
CA VAL A 510 -16.69 -20.77 -35.15
C VAL A 510 -17.32 -22.14 -35.46
N GLY A 511 -16.53 -22.97 -36.13
CA GLY A 511 -16.86 -24.36 -36.41
C GLY A 511 -17.27 -25.15 -35.16
N ASP A 512 -18.06 -26.20 -35.39
CA ASP A 512 -18.80 -27.02 -34.42
C ASP A 512 -17.93 -27.59 -33.29
N VAL A 513 -18.00 -26.97 -32.10
CA VAL A 513 -17.37 -27.46 -30.86
C VAL A 513 -18.38 -28.25 -30.03
N LEU A 514 -19.10 -29.21 -30.61
CA LEU A 514 -19.72 -30.31 -29.86
C LEU A 514 -19.67 -31.59 -30.68
N GLY A 515 -19.10 -32.63 -30.08
CA GLY A 515 -18.87 -33.93 -30.70
C GLY A 515 -20.16 -34.57 -31.25
N THR A 516 -20.00 -35.18 -32.42
CA THR A 516 -20.98 -35.97 -33.16
C THR A 516 -21.43 -37.20 -32.37
N ASP A 517 -22.73 -37.31 -32.07
CA ASP A 517 -23.43 -38.61 -32.02
C ASP A 517 -24.96 -38.46 -32.16
N SER A 518 -25.47 -38.92 -33.31
CA SER A 518 -26.78 -39.54 -33.60
C SER A 518 -28.14 -38.84 -33.32
N GLU A 519 -28.82 -38.50 -34.43
CA GLU A 519 -30.26 -38.61 -34.74
C GLU A 519 -31.31 -37.64 -34.11
N PRO A 520 -32.44 -37.36 -34.82
CA PRO A 520 -32.99 -36.01 -34.93
C PRO A 520 -34.32 -35.83 -34.19
N THR A 521 -34.39 -34.89 -33.24
CA THR A 521 -35.68 -34.43 -32.72
C THR A 521 -35.62 -33.00 -32.18
N THR A 522 -36.50 -32.16 -32.75
CA THR A 522 -37.12 -30.95 -32.18
C THR A 522 -36.22 -29.77 -31.76
N ASN A 523 -36.35 -28.65 -32.50
CA ASN A 523 -35.93 -27.31 -32.08
C ASN A 523 -36.33 -27.03 -30.61
N PRO A 524 -35.44 -26.50 -29.75
CA PRO A 524 -35.87 -25.90 -28.51
C PRO A 524 -36.46 -24.51 -28.81
N ASP A 525 -37.79 -24.40 -28.69
CA ASP A 525 -38.49 -23.12 -28.66
C ASP A 525 -37.97 -22.29 -27.48
N ILE A 526 -37.46 -21.08 -27.76
CA ILE A 526 -37.13 -20.09 -26.73
C ILE A 526 -38.46 -19.48 -26.25
N GLN A 527 -38.88 -19.79 -25.02
CA GLN A 527 -40.04 -19.15 -24.40
C GLN A 527 -39.63 -17.94 -23.55
N MET A 528 -40.23 -16.79 -23.85
CA MET A 528 -40.13 -15.57 -23.06
C MET A 528 -40.94 -15.71 -21.75
N LEU A 529 -40.29 -15.50 -20.60
CA LEU A 529 -40.86 -15.70 -19.26
C LEU A 529 -41.94 -14.69 -18.83
N ARG A 530 -42.41 -13.80 -19.74
CA ARG A 530 -43.41 -12.76 -19.44
C ARG A 530 -44.48 -12.51 -20.52
N GLY A 531 -44.68 -13.41 -21.48
CA GLY A 531 -45.87 -13.37 -22.35
C GLY A 531 -46.02 -12.11 -23.23
N GLU A 532 -44.92 -11.45 -23.60
CA GLU A 532 -44.91 -10.35 -24.55
C GLU A 532 -44.33 -10.82 -25.89
N ASP A 533 -45.06 -10.56 -27.00
CA ASP A 533 -44.73 -11.06 -28.34
C ASP A 533 -43.77 -10.15 -29.13
N SER A 534 -43.39 -8.96 -28.61
CA SER A 534 -42.41 -8.06 -29.22
C SER A 534 -41.95 -6.94 -28.28
N PHE A 535 -40.66 -6.55 -28.35
CA PHE A 535 -40.13 -5.35 -27.70
C PHE A 535 -39.90 -4.27 -28.76
N GLU A 536 -40.81 -3.30 -28.88
CA GLU A 536 -40.58 -2.06 -29.65
C GLU A 536 -40.35 -0.91 -28.66
N VAL A 537 -39.21 -0.24 -28.78
CA VAL A 537 -38.87 0.92 -27.94
C VAL A 537 -39.58 2.15 -28.50
N ASP A 538 -40.61 2.62 -27.80
CA ASP A 538 -41.22 3.93 -28.06
C ASP A 538 -40.32 5.04 -27.47
N GLU A 539 -39.79 5.91 -28.33
CA GLU A 539 -38.93 7.03 -27.92
C GLU A 539 -39.64 8.01 -26.95
N GLU A 540 -40.98 8.06 -26.92
CA GLU A 540 -41.70 8.88 -25.93
C GLU A 540 -41.67 8.30 -24.51
N SER A 541 -41.52 6.99 -24.35
CA SER A 541 -41.49 6.31 -23.03
C SER A 541 -40.20 6.57 -22.23
N LEU A 542 -39.14 7.00 -22.92
CA LEU A 542 -37.83 7.31 -22.34
C LEU A 542 -37.66 8.77 -21.94
N LEU A 543 -38.66 9.62 -22.17
CA LEU A 543 -38.61 11.04 -21.82
C LEU A 543 -39.09 11.28 -20.38
N LEU A 544 -38.17 11.70 -19.53
CA LEU A 544 -38.46 12.13 -18.16
C LEU A 544 -39.39 13.36 -18.16
N ARG A 545 -40.49 13.30 -17.40
CA ARG A 545 -41.43 14.42 -17.23
C ARG A 545 -41.38 14.93 -15.78
N PRO A 546 -41.47 16.24 -15.56
CA PRO A 546 -41.48 16.79 -14.20
C PRO A 546 -42.78 16.45 -13.48
N ASP A 547 -42.66 15.96 -12.24
CA ASP A 547 -43.76 15.71 -11.33
C ASP A 547 -44.54 17.01 -11.11
N PRO A 548 -45.86 17.05 -11.35
CA PRO A 548 -46.65 18.28 -11.28
C PRO A 548 -46.76 18.88 -9.86
N THR A 549 -46.33 18.14 -8.84
CA THR A 549 -46.39 18.54 -7.43
C THR A 549 -45.02 18.93 -6.88
N THR A 550 -43.96 18.20 -7.26
CA THR A 550 -42.60 18.42 -6.73
C THR A 550 -41.63 19.03 -7.73
N GLY A 551 -41.92 18.97 -9.04
CA GLY A 551 -41.05 19.44 -10.11
C GLY A 551 -39.88 18.52 -10.46
N GLU A 552 -39.75 17.37 -9.78
CA GLU A 552 -38.68 16.39 -10.06
C GLU A 552 -38.96 15.57 -11.32
N LEU A 553 -37.95 15.38 -12.16
CA LEU A 553 -38.04 14.62 -13.42
C LEU A 553 -38.16 13.12 -13.13
N LYS A 554 -39.28 12.50 -13.54
CA LYS A 554 -39.55 11.06 -13.37
C LYS A 554 -40.03 10.44 -14.68
N PHE A 555 -39.80 9.14 -14.84
CA PHE A 555 -40.37 8.39 -15.95
C PHE A 555 -41.90 8.28 -15.78
N PRO A 556 -42.67 8.32 -16.89
CA PRO A 556 -44.11 8.07 -16.82
C PRO A 556 -44.37 6.64 -16.32
N PRO A 557 -45.41 6.41 -15.50
CA PRO A 557 -45.76 5.08 -15.05
C PRO A 557 -46.12 4.19 -16.25
N SER A 558 -45.62 2.95 -16.25
CA SER A 558 -46.01 1.93 -17.22
C SER A 558 -47.48 1.55 -17.03
N ASN A 559 -48.23 1.40 -18.12
CA ASN A 559 -49.68 1.12 -18.14
C ASN A 559 -50.10 -0.21 -17.45
N ASP A 560 -49.17 -0.98 -16.88
CA ASP A 560 -49.44 -2.26 -16.23
C ASP A 560 -49.77 -2.15 -14.72
N ASP A 561 -49.62 -0.98 -14.11
CA ASP A 561 -49.86 -0.78 -12.67
C ASP A 561 -51.30 -0.33 -12.30
N GLU A 562 -52.23 -0.25 -13.26
CA GLU A 562 -53.64 0.13 -12.98
C GLU A 562 -54.58 -1.04 -12.60
N ASN A 563 -54.10 -2.29 -12.55
CA ASN A 563 -54.96 -3.47 -12.38
C ASN A 563 -54.86 -4.20 -11.04
N THR A 564 -54.55 -3.50 -9.95
CA THR A 564 -54.75 -4.07 -8.60
C THR A 564 -55.38 -3.06 -7.65
N THR A 565 -56.67 -2.77 -7.82
CA THR A 565 -57.54 -2.40 -6.69
C THR A 565 -59.00 -2.86 -6.89
N SER A 566 -59.54 -3.43 -5.82
CA SER A 566 -60.97 -3.58 -5.46
C SER A 566 -61.79 -4.75 -6.05
N SER A 567 -61.94 -5.79 -5.23
CA SER A 567 -63.24 -6.41 -4.98
C SER A 567 -63.34 -6.77 -3.49
N ASP A 568 -64.33 -6.17 -2.83
CA ASP A 568 -64.61 -6.13 -1.39
C ASP A 568 -64.98 -7.48 -0.74
N ASP A 569 -64.51 -7.72 0.49
CA ASP A 569 -65.31 -7.99 1.72
C ASP A 569 -64.40 -8.25 2.95
#